data_AF-A0A9D1SH54-F1
#
_entry.id   AF-A0A9D1SH54-F1
#
_cell.length_a   1.000
_cell.length_b   1.000
_cell.length_c   1.000
_cell.angle_alpha   90.00
_cell.angle_beta   90.00
_cell.angle_gamma   90.00
#
_symmetry.space_group_name_H-M   'P 1'
#
loop_
_entity.id
_entity.type
_entity.pdbx_description
1 polymer ?
#
loop_
_entity_poly.entity_id
_entity_poly.type
_entity_poly.pdbx_seq_one_letter_code
_entity_poly.pdbx_strand_id
1 'polypeptide(L)'
;MLKDAEFLRLWDVYGPLLTARQREIADLYFNYDLSLGEIAEEKGVSRQSVSDCLHKCRAQLRAYEEKLGFSKALEEVSLDFSRCLTRVQNWIAAQRSEHPGWGAALDDLQDALESGAEPGIPDESGAAGDPAAGGTERGNGQGKE
;
A
#
# COMPACT_ATOMS: atom_id res chain seq x y z
N MET A 1 15.40 20.82 0.28
CA MET A 1 14.25 20.05 -0.21
C MET A 1 14.57 18.55 -0.39
N LEU A 2 15.49 18.11 -1.26
CA LEU A 2 15.76 16.65 -1.39
C LEU A 2 16.43 15.97 -0.17
N LYS A 3 17.15 16.72 0.69
CA LYS A 3 17.86 16.16 1.86
C LYS A 3 16.93 15.80 3.04
N ASP A 4 15.65 16.13 2.94
CA ASP A 4 14.69 15.97 4.04
C ASP A 4 13.70 14.82 3.79
N ALA A 5 13.61 14.31 2.57
CA ALA A 5 12.76 13.17 2.23
C ALA A 5 13.16 11.88 3.01
N GLU A 6 14.47 11.63 3.14
CA GLU A 6 14.97 10.51 3.95
C GLU A 6 14.55 10.67 5.42
N PHE A 7 14.63 11.90 5.95
CA PHE A 7 14.24 12.17 7.34
C PHE A 7 12.76 11.91 7.54
N LEU A 8 11.88 12.45 6.67
CA LEU A 8 10.44 12.28 6.78
C LEU A 8 10.04 10.80 6.72
N ARG A 9 10.61 10.05 5.77
CA ARG A 9 10.36 8.60 5.68
C ARG A 9 10.76 7.86 6.96
N LEU A 10 11.92 8.18 7.54
CA LEU A 10 12.36 7.56 8.79
C LEU A 10 11.58 8.08 10.00
N TRP A 11 11.11 9.32 9.95
CA TRP A 11 10.30 9.94 10.98
C TRP A 11 8.94 9.26 11.11
N ASP A 12 8.29 8.90 10.00
CA ASP A 12 7.01 8.19 10.03
C ASP A 12 7.12 6.82 10.73
N VAL A 13 8.29 6.18 10.62
CA VAL A 13 8.55 4.85 11.20
C VAL A 13 9.06 4.94 12.65
N TYR A 14 9.98 5.87 12.92
CA TYR A 14 10.74 5.90 14.17
C TYR A 14 10.58 7.18 15.00
N GLY A 15 9.86 8.19 14.50
CA GLY A 15 9.58 9.44 15.18
C GLY A 15 9.11 9.26 16.63
N PRO A 16 8.18 8.33 16.94
CA PRO A 16 7.74 8.05 18.30
C PRO A 16 8.85 7.62 19.28
N LEU A 17 9.98 7.10 18.79
CA LEU A 17 11.12 6.64 19.61
C LEU A 17 12.02 7.79 20.07
N LEU A 18 11.94 8.96 19.44
CA LEU A 18 12.67 10.16 19.86
C LEU A 18 12.10 10.70 21.18
N THR A 19 12.90 11.49 21.90
CA THR A 19 12.39 12.18 23.10
C THR A 19 11.34 13.23 22.75
N ALA A 20 10.46 13.57 23.69
CA ALA A 20 9.42 14.58 23.47
C ALA A 20 9.98 15.91 22.95
N ARG A 21 11.08 16.40 23.56
CA ARG A 21 11.76 17.63 23.13
C ARG A 21 12.30 17.55 21.70
N GLN A 22 12.89 16.41 21.33
CA GLN A 22 13.40 16.18 19.98
C GLN A 22 12.28 16.19 18.96
N ARG A 23 11.15 15.55 19.30
CA ARG A 23 10.00 15.53 18.40
C ARG A 23 9.40 16.91 18.21
N GLU A 24 9.21 17.65 19.28
CA GLU A 24 8.64 19.00 19.24
C GLU A 24 9.51 19.95 18.38
N ILE A 25 10.84 19.91 18.55
CA ILE A 25 11.76 20.71 17.72
C ILE A 25 11.71 20.27 16.25
N ALA A 26 11.62 18.96 15.99
CA ALA A 26 11.51 18.44 14.63
C ALA A 26 10.17 18.82 13.97
N ASP A 27 9.04 18.71 14.68
CA ASP A 27 7.72 19.12 14.18
C ASP A 27 7.70 20.59 13.78
N LEU A 28 8.22 21.48 14.63
CA LEU A 28 8.29 22.90 14.30
C LEU A 28 9.10 23.17 13.03
N TYR A 29 10.19 22.43 12.82
CA TYR A 29 11.03 22.59 11.64
C TYR A 29 10.44 21.97 10.37
N PHE A 30 9.91 20.75 10.45
CA PHE A 30 9.51 19.97 9.27
C PHE A 30 8.02 20.07 8.93
N ASN A 31 7.15 20.26 9.91
CA ASN A 31 5.69 20.29 9.72
C ASN A 31 5.12 21.71 9.76
N TYR A 32 5.77 22.63 10.48
CA TYR A 32 5.33 24.02 10.60
C TYR A 32 6.22 25.02 9.85
N ASP A 33 7.27 24.56 9.17
CA ASP A 33 8.20 25.39 8.38
C ASP A 33 8.88 26.53 9.17
N LEU A 34 8.98 26.42 10.50
CA LEU A 34 9.72 27.41 11.29
C LEU A 34 11.23 27.30 11.00
N SER A 35 11.86 28.45 10.85
CA SER A 35 13.31 28.55 10.79
C SER A 35 13.95 28.23 12.14
N LEU A 36 15.25 27.87 12.13
CA LEU A 36 15.99 27.61 13.37
C LEU A 36 16.00 28.80 14.34
N GLY A 37 15.84 30.02 13.84
CA GLY A 37 15.75 31.24 14.65
C GLY A 37 14.40 31.33 15.35
N GLU A 38 13.30 31.16 14.61
CA GLU A 38 11.94 31.16 15.15
C GLU A 38 11.75 30.07 16.22
N ILE A 39 12.27 28.87 15.96
CA ILE A 39 12.22 27.77 16.95
C ILE A 39 13.05 28.10 18.20
N ALA A 40 14.21 28.74 18.02
CA ALA A 40 15.08 29.13 19.12
C ALA A 40 14.40 30.18 20.02
N GLU A 41 13.73 31.15 19.42
CA GLU A 41 12.93 32.16 20.12
C GLU A 41 11.75 31.52 20.86
N GLU A 42 10.97 30.66 20.19
CA GLU A 42 9.80 30.00 20.79
C GLU A 42 10.18 29.09 21.97
N LYS A 43 11.30 28.37 21.86
CA LYS A 43 11.77 27.44 22.91
C LYS A 43 12.69 28.07 23.95
N GLY A 44 13.06 29.35 23.80
CA GLY A 44 13.99 30.03 24.70
C GLY A 44 15.39 29.39 24.72
N VAL A 45 15.87 28.89 23.58
CA VAL A 45 17.17 28.23 23.43
C VAL A 45 18.02 28.93 22.37
N SER A 46 19.28 28.53 22.23
CA SER A 46 20.12 29.05 21.14
C SER A 46 19.77 28.38 19.80
N ARG A 47 19.94 29.11 18.69
CA ARG A 47 19.86 28.56 17.33
C ARG A 47 20.78 27.34 17.11
N GLN A 48 21.96 27.35 17.74
CA GLN A 48 22.88 26.22 17.70
C GLN A 48 22.28 24.98 18.39
N SER A 49 21.62 25.16 19.53
CA SER A 49 20.95 24.07 20.24
C SER A 49 19.82 23.43 19.41
N VAL A 50 19.07 24.22 18.64
CA VAL A 50 18.05 23.72 17.70
C VAL A 50 18.71 22.89 16.60
N SER A 51 19.75 23.44 15.96
CA SER A 51 20.51 22.76 14.90
C SER A 51 21.09 21.42 15.39
N ASP A 52 21.71 21.41 16.57
CA ASP A 52 22.30 20.21 17.18
C ASP A 52 21.23 19.17 17.51
N CYS A 53 20.06 19.62 17.97
CA CYS A 53 18.93 18.74 18.24
C CYS A 53 18.47 18.03 16.97
N LEU A 54 18.23 18.77 15.88
CA LEU A 54 17.83 18.20 14.59
C LEU A 54 18.88 17.24 14.03
N HIS A 55 20.17 17.57 14.18
CA HIS A 55 21.25 16.67 13.77
C HIS A 55 21.24 15.35 14.57
N LYS A 56 21.05 15.42 15.89
CA LYS A 56 20.91 14.22 16.74
C LYS A 56 19.67 13.40 16.40
N CYS A 57 18.53 14.03 16.10
CA CYS A 57 17.33 13.32 15.64
C CYS A 57 17.64 12.51 14.38
N ARG A 58 18.24 13.12 13.35
CA ARG A 58 18.63 12.43 12.10
C ARG A 58 19.55 11.23 12.37
N ALA A 59 20.56 11.43 13.21
CA ALA A 59 21.51 10.37 13.55
C ALA A 59 20.81 9.19 14.28
N GLN A 60 19.89 9.48 15.20
CA GLN A 60 19.14 8.45 15.92
C GLN A 60 18.19 7.69 14.99
N LEU A 61 17.43 8.37 14.15
CA LEU A 61 16.53 7.74 13.18
C LEU A 61 17.29 6.81 12.22
N ARG A 62 18.46 7.23 11.73
CA ARG A 62 19.33 6.38 10.91
C ARG A 62 19.86 5.17 11.68
N ALA A 63 20.26 5.36 12.93
CA ALA A 63 20.74 4.26 13.78
C ALA A 63 19.61 3.25 14.10
N TYR A 64 18.36 3.69 14.18
CA TYR A 64 17.22 2.79 14.29
C TYR A 64 17.03 2.00 13.00
N GLU A 65 17.06 2.66 11.84
CA GLU A 65 16.94 1.97 10.55
C GLU A 65 18.08 0.97 10.31
N GLU A 66 19.32 1.31 10.64
CA GLU A 66 20.46 0.39 10.50
C GLU A 66 20.27 -0.90 11.32
N LYS A 67 19.60 -0.80 12.48
CA LYS A 67 19.36 -1.94 13.37
C LYS A 67 18.08 -2.71 13.07
N LEU A 68 17.04 -2.02 12.59
CA LEU A 68 15.68 -2.56 12.49
C LEU A 68 15.24 -2.80 11.04
N GLY A 69 15.69 -1.96 10.10
CA GLY A 69 15.39 -2.10 8.67
C GLY A 69 13.91 -1.99 8.29
N PHE A 70 13.05 -1.48 9.18
CA PHE A 70 11.60 -1.49 8.96
C PHE A 70 11.17 -0.57 7.82
N SER A 71 11.83 0.57 7.63
CA SER A 71 11.48 1.47 6.53
C SER A 71 11.71 0.80 5.18
N LYS A 72 12.86 0.14 5.01
CA LYS A 72 13.16 -0.63 3.81
C LYS A 72 12.20 -1.82 3.61
N ALA A 73 11.91 -2.58 4.67
CA ALA A 73 11.00 -3.72 4.57
C ALA A 73 9.58 -3.29 4.15
N LEU A 74 9.09 -2.16 4.67
CA LEU A 74 7.78 -1.62 4.29
C LEU A 74 7.74 -1.20 2.81
N GLU A 75 8.83 -0.59 2.33
CA GLU A 75 8.97 -0.20 0.92
C GLU A 75 8.97 -1.43 -0.01
N GLU A 76 9.68 -2.50 0.37
CA GLU A 76 9.69 -3.76 -0.37
C GLU A 76 8.29 -4.39 -0.43
N VAL A 77 7.58 -4.46 0.70
CA VAL A 77 6.21 -4.99 0.75
C VAL A 77 5.25 -4.16 -0.11
N SER A 78 5.34 -2.83 -0.05
CA SER A 78 4.50 -1.95 -0.87
C SER A 78 4.75 -2.14 -2.37
N LEU A 79 6.01 -2.33 -2.76
CA LEU A 79 6.38 -2.58 -4.15
C LEU A 79 5.88 -3.94 -4.64
N ASP A 80 6.02 -4.98 -3.83
CA ASP A 80 5.53 -6.32 -4.18
C ASP A 80 4.00 -6.37 -4.26
N PHE A 81 3.31 -5.65 -3.38
CA PHE A 81 1.87 -5.48 -3.48
C PHE A 81 1.46 -4.77 -4.77
N SER A 82 2.15 -3.68 -5.13
CA SER A 82 1.90 -2.93 -6.37
C SER A 82 2.12 -3.80 -7.61
N ARG A 83 3.19 -4.62 -7.61
CA ARG A 83 3.45 -5.60 -8.67
C ARG A 83 2.35 -6.66 -8.76
N CYS A 84 1.88 -7.16 -7.63
CA CYS A 84 0.80 -8.14 -7.57
C CYS A 84 -0.48 -7.56 -8.19
N LEU A 85 -0.89 -6.36 -7.78
CA LEU A 85 -2.06 -5.66 -8.32
C LEU A 85 -1.95 -5.45 -9.83
N THR A 86 -0.81 -4.95 -10.32
CA THR A 86 -0.59 -4.79 -11.77
C THR A 86 -0.75 -6.10 -12.53
N ARG A 87 -0.26 -7.23 -11.97
CA ARG A 87 -0.43 -8.56 -12.60
C ARG A 87 -1.89 -8.97 -12.66
N VAL A 88 -2.64 -8.76 -11.57
CA VAL A 88 -4.07 -9.07 -11.50
C VAL A 88 -4.85 -8.21 -12.51
N GLN A 89 -4.58 -6.90 -12.56
CA GLN A 89 -5.21 -5.98 -13.51
C GLN A 89 -4.93 -6.36 -14.97
N ASN A 90 -3.67 -6.67 -15.30
CA ASN A 90 -3.31 -7.12 -16.65
C ASN A 90 -4.00 -8.44 -17.01
N TRP A 91 -4.13 -9.36 -16.04
CA TRP A 91 -4.83 -10.62 -16.25
C TRP A 91 -6.33 -10.39 -16.49
N ILE A 92 -7.00 -9.57 -15.68
CA ILE A 92 -8.42 -9.19 -15.87
C ILE A 92 -8.64 -8.60 -17.27
N ALA A 93 -7.77 -7.68 -17.68
CA ALA A 93 -7.85 -7.06 -19.00
C ALA A 93 -7.73 -8.09 -20.15
N ALA A 94 -6.85 -9.09 -20.00
CA ALA A 94 -6.72 -10.17 -20.98
C ALA A 94 -7.98 -11.06 -21.04
N GLN A 95 -8.53 -11.43 -19.88
CA GLN A 95 -9.72 -12.31 -19.80
C GLN A 95 -10.97 -11.70 -20.43
N ARG A 96 -11.09 -10.37 -20.44
CA ARG A 96 -12.19 -9.66 -21.10
C ARG A 96 -12.28 -9.93 -22.60
N SER A 97 -11.14 -10.26 -23.23
CA SER A 97 -11.08 -10.62 -24.66
C SER A 97 -11.40 -12.09 -24.93
N GLU A 98 -11.09 -12.98 -23.98
CA GLU A 98 -11.28 -14.43 -24.11
C GLU A 98 -12.70 -14.86 -23.73
N HIS A 99 -13.34 -14.15 -22.79
CA HIS A 99 -14.67 -14.46 -22.28
C HIS A 99 -15.57 -13.22 -22.22
N PRO A 100 -16.21 -12.82 -23.35
CA PRO A 100 -17.06 -11.64 -23.42
C PRO A 100 -18.26 -11.65 -22.45
N GLY A 101 -18.71 -12.84 -22.03
CA GLY A 101 -19.81 -13.01 -21.07
C GLY A 101 -19.47 -12.67 -19.62
N TRP A 102 -18.20 -12.45 -19.29
CA TRP A 102 -17.75 -12.13 -17.92
C TRP A 102 -17.61 -10.63 -17.67
N GLY A 103 -17.95 -9.77 -18.63
CA GLY A 103 -17.73 -8.32 -18.55
C GLY A 103 -18.21 -7.69 -17.24
N ALA A 104 -19.46 -7.94 -16.85
CA ALA A 104 -20.03 -7.38 -15.62
C ALA A 104 -19.32 -7.86 -14.35
N ALA A 105 -19.03 -9.16 -14.24
CA ALA A 105 -18.33 -9.71 -13.08
C ALA A 105 -16.87 -9.21 -12.97
N LEU A 106 -16.21 -8.96 -14.11
CA LEU A 106 -14.86 -8.39 -14.14
C LEU A 106 -14.86 -6.89 -13.79
N ASP A 107 -15.91 -6.16 -14.20
CA ASP A 107 -16.10 -4.75 -13.83
C ASP A 107 -16.34 -4.62 -12.32
N ASP A 108 -17.22 -5.43 -11.74
CA ASP A 108 -17.47 -5.46 -10.28
C ASP A 108 -16.19 -5.77 -9.48
N LEU A 109 -15.38 -6.71 -9.98
CA LEU A 109 -14.11 -7.06 -9.34
C LEU A 109 -13.07 -5.95 -9.47
N GLN A 110 -13.03 -5.24 -10.61
CA GLN A 110 -12.14 -4.11 -10.81
C GLN A 110 -12.53 -2.92 -9.93
N ASP A 111 -13.83 -2.61 -9.82
CA ASP A 111 -14.35 -1.57 -8.95
C ASP A 111 -14.05 -1.86 -7.47
N ALA A 112 -14.16 -3.12 -7.03
CA ALA A 112 -13.80 -3.53 -5.68
C ALA A 112 -12.28 -3.36 -5.40
N LEU A 113 -11.43 -3.71 -6.37
CA LEU A 113 -9.98 -3.52 -6.28
C LEU A 113 -9.57 -2.05 -6.21
N GLU A 114 -10.27 -1.16 -6.92
CA GLU A 114 -9.96 0.28 -6.97
C GLU A 114 -10.52 1.05 -5.77
N SER A 115 -11.68 0.65 -5.25
CA SER A 115 -12.34 1.30 -4.10
C SER A 115 -11.85 0.81 -2.73
N GLY A 116 -11.21 -0.36 -2.68
CA GLY A 116 -10.85 -1.02 -1.41
C GLY A 116 -12.07 -1.50 -0.60
N ALA A 117 -13.27 -1.45 -1.18
CA ALA A 117 -14.48 -2.04 -0.62
C ALA A 117 -14.49 -3.55 -0.86
N GLU A 118 -15.02 -4.33 0.09
CA GLU A 118 -15.18 -5.77 -0.15
C GLU A 118 -16.15 -5.98 -1.34
N PRO A 119 -15.76 -6.78 -2.35
CA PRO A 119 -16.67 -7.10 -3.44
C PRO A 119 -17.89 -7.82 -2.85
N GLY A 120 -19.09 -7.34 -3.20
CA GLY A 120 -20.33 -8.02 -2.86
C GLY A 120 -20.28 -9.44 -3.41
N ILE A 121 -20.38 -10.43 -2.53
CA ILE A 121 -20.43 -11.84 -2.93
C ILE A 121 -21.59 -11.99 -3.91
N PRO A 122 -21.35 -12.41 -5.18
CA PRO A 122 -22.44 -12.65 -6.11
C PRO A 122 -23.34 -13.74 -5.55
N ASP A 123 -24.65 -13.46 -5.50
CA ASP A 123 -25.66 -14.47 -5.12
C ASP A 123 -25.51 -15.69 -6.05
N GLU A 124 -25.37 -16.87 -5.47
CA GLU A 124 -25.17 -18.14 -6.19
C GLU A 124 -26.34 -18.50 -7.13
N SER A 125 -27.41 -17.70 -7.18
CA SER A 125 -28.52 -17.86 -8.12
C SER A 125 -28.18 -17.62 -9.60
N GLY A 126 -26.95 -17.17 -9.90
CA GLY A 126 -26.47 -16.88 -11.25
C GLY A 126 -25.42 -17.84 -11.78
N ALA A 127 -25.44 -19.13 -11.39
CA ALA A 127 -24.55 -20.13 -11.97
C ALA A 127 -24.72 -20.16 -13.50
N ALA A 128 -23.70 -19.65 -14.19
CA ALA A 128 -23.48 -19.88 -15.61
C ALA A 128 -23.63 -21.38 -15.86
N GLY A 129 -24.58 -21.73 -16.73
CA GLY A 129 -24.86 -23.10 -17.11
C GLY A 129 -23.58 -23.83 -17.51
N ASP A 130 -23.37 -24.97 -16.87
CA ASP A 130 -22.32 -25.93 -17.15
C ASP A 130 -22.23 -26.25 -18.66
N PRO A 131 -21.14 -25.87 -19.37
CA PRO A 131 -21.00 -26.17 -20.79
C PRO A 131 -20.51 -27.61 -21.03
N ALA A 132 -20.32 -28.45 -19.99
CA ALA A 132 -19.86 -29.83 -20.15
C ALA A 132 -20.98 -30.85 -20.40
N ALA A 133 -22.25 -30.43 -20.49
CA ALA A 133 -23.38 -31.31 -20.82
C ALA A 133 -23.63 -31.40 -22.34
N GLY A 134 -22.63 -31.85 -23.10
CA GLY A 134 -22.69 -32.02 -24.55
C GLY A 134 -22.28 -33.42 -24.99
N GLY A 135 -23.24 -34.36 -24.98
CA GLY A 135 -23.33 -35.48 -25.92
C GLY A 135 -22.23 -36.56 -25.89
N THR A 136 -22.43 -37.61 -25.09
CA THR A 136 -22.03 -38.97 -25.49
C THR A 136 -23.29 -39.81 -25.62
N GLU A 137 -23.95 -39.73 -26.78
CA GLU A 137 -24.95 -40.71 -27.18
C GLU A 137 -24.24 -42.03 -27.51
N ARG A 138 -24.19 -42.95 -26.55
CA ARG A 138 -24.09 -44.38 -26.86
C ARG A 138 -25.50 -44.95 -26.89
N GLY A 139 -26.07 -45.01 -28.09
CA GLY A 139 -27.28 -45.79 -28.35
C GLY A 139 -27.01 -47.27 -28.11
N ASN A 140 -27.67 -47.84 -27.11
CA ASN A 140 -27.79 -49.29 -26.95
C ASN A 140 -29.23 -49.65 -26.59
N GLY A 141 -29.86 -50.45 -27.45
CA GLY A 141 -30.85 -51.45 -27.05
C GLY A 141 -32.32 -51.04 -27.08
N GLN A 142 -33.01 -51.34 -28.19
CA GLN A 142 -34.35 -51.91 -28.11
C GLN A 142 -34.44 -53.12 -29.05
N GLY A 143 -34.43 -54.30 -28.45
CA GLY A 143 -35.06 -55.50 -28.98
C GLY A 143 -36.28 -55.81 -28.12
N LYS A 144 -37.41 -56.11 -28.79
CA LYS A 144 -38.69 -56.71 -28.36
C LYS A 144 -39.72 -56.24 -29.40
N GLU A 145 -40.48 -57.05 -30.13
CA GLU A 145 -40.86 -58.48 -30.09
C GLU A 145 -41.14 -58.93 -31.53
#